data_AF-A0A2E1GNF4-F1
#
_entry.id   AF-A0A2E1GNF4-F1
#
_cell.length_a   1.000
_cell.length_b   1.000
_cell.length_c   1.000
_cell.angle_alpha   90.00
_cell.angle_beta   90.00
_cell.angle_gamma   90.00
#
_symmetry.space_group_name_H-M   'P 1'
#
loop_
_entity.id
_entity.type
_entity.pdbx_description
1 polymer ?
#
loop_
_entity_poly.entity_id
_entity_poly.type
_entity_poly.pdbx_seq_one_letter_code
_entity_poly.pdbx_strand_id
1 'polypeptide(L)'
;MINKILKINALIFFLSFFASAEPEQGKDYELIPSDLIEGESVTEVFGYWCNACFSFETTVNMLKEQRPDVNVVQIPAGNEVYARLFYTIKALNLGKDAHLNVYKDIQLLRKNLSNQSDVEEFAQRHDYDQTQFMNVYNSFGIGIKAKNALRKVRELGNAGVIEGVPTIIINGKYKFRRTVDMQKNIDNMLFLYDN
;
A
#
# COMPACT_ATOMS: atom_id res chain seq x y z
N MET A 1 -42.57 -32.77 47.71
CA MET A 1 -41.62 -31.80 48.28
C MET A 1 -40.25 -32.10 47.67
N ILE A 2 -39.92 -31.46 46.54
CA ILE A 2 -39.08 -30.23 46.44
C ILE A 2 -37.59 -30.54 46.66
N ASN A 3 -36.85 -30.69 45.55
CA ASN A 3 -35.66 -29.89 45.19
C ASN A 3 -34.78 -30.61 44.13
N LYS A 4 -34.96 -30.24 42.85
CA LYS A 4 -33.94 -30.45 41.81
C LYS A 4 -33.06 -29.20 41.78
N ILE A 5 -31.82 -29.33 42.24
CA ILE A 5 -30.79 -28.29 42.12
C ILE A 5 -30.32 -28.29 40.66
N LEU A 6 -30.77 -27.30 39.91
CA LEU A 6 -30.28 -27.01 38.56
C LEU A 6 -29.01 -26.15 38.70
N LYS A 7 -27.83 -26.74 38.49
CA LYS A 7 -26.56 -26.00 38.39
C LYS A 7 -26.49 -25.31 37.04
N ILE A 8 -26.83 -24.02 36.99
CA ILE A 8 -26.62 -23.17 35.81
C ILE A 8 -25.17 -22.67 35.86
N ASN A 9 -24.29 -23.26 35.06
CA ASN A 9 -22.99 -22.67 34.75
C ASN A 9 -23.24 -21.52 33.77
N ALA A 10 -23.43 -20.31 34.29
CA ALA A 10 -23.47 -19.09 33.49
C ALA A 10 -22.05 -18.75 33.04
N LEU A 11 -21.66 -19.26 31.86
CA LEU A 11 -20.46 -18.83 31.17
C LEU A 11 -20.74 -17.43 30.58
N ILE A 12 -20.44 -16.39 31.35
CA ILE A 12 -20.50 -15.00 30.89
C ILE A 12 -19.39 -14.82 29.86
N PHE A 13 -19.73 -14.91 28.58
CA PHE A 13 -18.85 -14.53 27.49
C PHE A 13 -18.77 -13.00 27.49
N PHE A 14 -17.74 -12.46 28.15
CA PHE A 14 -17.40 -11.04 28.07
C PHE A 14 -16.97 -10.77 26.62
N LEU A 15 -17.90 -10.33 25.77
CA LEU A 15 -17.55 -9.70 24.50
C LEU A 15 -16.88 -8.38 24.86
N SER A 16 -15.56 -8.39 24.94
CA SER A 16 -14.75 -7.18 24.92
C SER A 16 -15.01 -6.49 23.59
N PHE A 17 -15.92 -5.53 23.58
CA PHE A 17 -16.07 -4.59 22.49
C PHE A 17 -14.82 -3.73 22.52
N PHE A 18 -13.83 -4.06 21.68
CA PHE A 18 -12.73 -3.14 21.41
C PHE A 18 -13.31 -1.98 20.61
N ALA A 19 -13.82 -0.97 21.30
CA ALA A 19 -14.17 0.29 20.68
C ALA A 19 -12.85 1.03 20.40
N SER A 20 -12.30 0.83 19.20
CA SER A 20 -11.26 1.71 18.67
C SER A 20 -11.87 3.11 18.55
N ALA A 21 -11.24 4.12 19.17
CA ALA A 21 -11.69 5.50 19.05
C ALA A 21 -11.67 5.93 17.57
N GLU A 22 -12.71 6.64 17.13
CA GLU A 22 -12.79 7.15 15.76
C GLU A 22 -11.59 8.06 15.42
N PRO A 23 -11.08 8.03 14.18
CA PRO A 23 -9.97 8.89 13.76
C PRO A 23 -10.35 10.36 13.84
N GLU A 24 -9.46 11.19 14.39
CA GLU A 24 -9.70 12.63 14.59
C GLU A 24 -8.94 13.47 13.53
N GLN A 25 -9.61 14.46 12.94
CA GLN A 25 -8.97 15.42 12.03
C GLN A 25 -7.87 16.21 12.75
N GLY A 26 -6.73 16.40 12.09
CA GLY A 26 -5.53 17.06 12.62
C GLY A 26 -4.63 16.11 13.44
N LYS A 27 -5.12 14.93 13.82
CA LYS A 27 -4.38 13.92 14.58
C LYS A 27 -4.13 12.66 13.76
N ASP A 28 -5.19 12.01 13.28
CA ASP A 28 -5.13 10.76 12.53
C ASP A 28 -5.26 11.00 11.00
N TYR A 29 -5.79 12.15 10.57
CA TYR A 29 -5.84 12.54 9.15
C TYR A 29 -5.95 14.06 8.95
N GLU A 30 -5.77 14.50 7.70
CA GLU A 30 -6.08 15.85 7.23
C GLU A 30 -6.95 15.80 5.98
N LEU A 31 -7.72 16.86 5.72
CA LEU A 31 -8.43 17.01 4.44
C LEU A 31 -7.46 17.51 3.38
N ILE A 32 -7.59 17.00 2.15
CA ILE A 32 -6.85 17.47 0.98
C ILE A 32 -7.78 18.20 0.00
N PRO A 33 -7.23 19.01 -0.92
CA PRO A 33 -8.04 19.55 -2.02
C PRO A 33 -8.75 18.44 -2.80
N SER A 34 -9.99 18.69 -3.21
CA SER A 34 -10.76 17.76 -4.03
C SER A 34 -10.12 17.54 -5.40
N ASP A 35 -10.56 16.48 -6.09
CA ASP A 35 -10.26 16.20 -7.52
C ASP A 35 -8.80 15.84 -7.83
N LEU A 36 -7.95 15.68 -6.81
CA LEU A 36 -6.57 15.22 -6.98
C LEU A 36 -6.47 13.69 -7.16
N ILE A 37 -7.39 12.94 -6.54
CA ILE A 37 -7.55 11.50 -6.72
C ILE A 37 -9.04 11.23 -6.84
N GLU A 38 -9.41 10.52 -7.89
CA GLU A 38 -10.80 10.15 -8.16
C GLU A 38 -11.09 8.73 -7.64
N GLY A 39 -12.33 8.52 -7.22
CA GLY A 39 -12.85 7.21 -6.85
C GLY A 39 -12.57 6.80 -5.40
N GLU A 40 -13.29 5.76 -5.00
CA GLU A 40 -13.21 5.14 -3.68
C GLU A 40 -11.99 4.21 -3.63
N SER A 41 -10.99 4.58 -2.84
CA SER A 41 -9.74 3.84 -2.74
C SER A 41 -8.94 4.19 -1.49
N VAL A 42 -8.13 3.23 -1.03
CA VAL A 42 -6.95 3.52 -0.21
C VAL A 42 -5.75 3.62 -1.15
N THR A 43 -5.36 4.85 -1.47
CA THR A 43 -4.22 5.13 -2.34
C THR A 43 -2.94 5.36 -1.55
N GLU A 44 -1.91 4.55 -1.80
CA GLU A 44 -0.56 4.75 -1.30
C GLU A 44 0.35 5.32 -2.39
N VAL A 45 1.03 6.42 -2.09
CA VAL A 45 2.24 6.82 -2.81
C VAL A 45 3.46 6.32 -2.04
N PHE A 46 4.25 5.45 -2.69
CA PHE A 46 5.39 4.78 -2.07
C PHE A 46 6.68 5.01 -2.88
N GLY A 47 7.83 4.69 -2.27
CA GLY A 47 9.10 4.63 -2.98
C GLY A 47 9.92 3.40 -2.59
N TYR A 48 10.56 2.73 -3.55
CA TYR A 48 11.34 1.52 -3.27
C TYR A 48 12.61 1.76 -2.44
N TRP A 49 13.15 2.98 -2.45
CA TRP A 49 14.31 3.38 -1.61
C TRP A 49 13.93 3.67 -0.15
N CYS A 50 12.63 3.74 0.16
CA CYS A 50 12.12 4.22 1.44
C CYS A 50 11.86 3.06 2.40
N ASN A 51 12.58 3.06 3.54
CA ASN A 51 12.46 2.02 4.57
C ASN A 51 11.07 1.99 5.23
N ALA A 52 10.48 3.17 5.48
CA ALA A 52 9.13 3.25 6.01
C ALA A 52 8.09 2.65 5.05
N CYS A 53 8.31 2.76 3.74
CA CYS A 53 7.46 2.19 2.71
C CYS A 53 7.57 0.67 2.72
N PHE A 54 8.80 0.14 2.74
CA PHE A 54 9.03 -1.30 2.85
C PHE A 54 8.37 -1.91 4.11
N SER A 55 8.51 -1.24 5.25
CA SER A 55 7.86 -1.67 6.50
C SER A 55 6.34 -1.62 6.40
N PHE A 56 5.78 -0.63 5.70
CA PHE A 56 4.33 -0.42 5.58
C PHE A 56 3.63 -1.45 4.67
N GLU A 57 4.37 -2.15 3.82
CA GLU A 57 3.82 -3.25 3.00
C GLU A 57 3.11 -4.32 3.83
N THR A 58 3.55 -4.56 5.07
CA THR A 58 2.85 -5.49 5.97
C THR A 58 1.43 -4.99 6.29
N THR A 59 1.27 -3.69 6.56
CA THR A 59 -0.04 -3.07 6.78
C THR A 59 -0.91 -3.17 5.53
N VAL A 60 -0.34 -2.89 4.35
CA VAL A 60 -1.06 -2.94 3.07
C VAL A 60 -1.54 -4.37 2.75
N ASN A 61 -0.70 -5.37 2.96
CA ASN A 61 -1.07 -6.76 2.73
C ASN A 61 -2.14 -7.23 3.71
N MET A 62 -2.00 -6.89 4.99
CA MET A 62 -3.00 -7.22 6.01
C MET A 62 -4.35 -6.53 5.72
N LEU A 63 -4.33 -5.27 5.28
CA LEU A 63 -5.55 -4.57 4.85
C LEU A 63 -6.26 -5.31 3.70
N LYS A 64 -5.52 -5.69 2.65
CA LYS A 64 -6.07 -6.45 1.51
C LYS A 64 -6.62 -7.82 1.92
N GLU A 65 -5.99 -8.48 2.90
CA GLU A 65 -6.46 -9.76 3.44
C GLU A 65 -7.72 -9.60 4.29
N GLN A 66 -7.80 -8.57 5.15
CA GLN A 66 -8.94 -8.32 6.03
C GLN A 66 -10.16 -7.76 5.27
N ARG A 67 -9.94 -6.93 4.25
CA ARG A 67 -10.98 -6.27 3.46
C ARG A 67 -10.69 -6.38 1.95
N PRO A 68 -10.94 -7.54 1.33
CA PRO A 68 -10.72 -7.76 -0.10
C PRO A 68 -11.59 -6.89 -1.02
N ASP A 69 -12.66 -6.30 -0.48
CA ASP A 69 -13.57 -5.36 -1.13
C ASP A 69 -12.95 -3.96 -1.30
N VAL A 70 -11.97 -3.60 -0.46
CA VAL A 70 -11.33 -2.28 -0.50
C VAL A 70 -10.38 -2.19 -1.71
N ASN A 71 -10.61 -1.17 -2.54
CA ASN A 71 -9.73 -0.87 -3.66
C ASN A 71 -8.41 -0.22 -3.18
N VAL A 72 -7.36 -1.03 -3.08
CA VAL A 72 -6.02 -0.54 -2.74
C VAL A 72 -5.22 -0.19 -3.99
N VAL A 73 -4.88 1.09 -4.13
CA VAL A 73 -4.11 1.62 -5.26
C VAL A 73 -2.72 2.01 -4.77
N GLN A 74 -1.67 1.52 -5.43
CA GLN A 74 -0.29 1.90 -5.12
C GLN A 74 0.33 2.64 -6.30
N ILE A 75 0.91 3.81 -6.04
CA ILE A 75 1.51 4.72 -7.02
C ILE A 75 3.01 4.84 -6.71
N PRO A 76 3.90 4.36 -7.59
CA PRO A 76 5.34 4.47 -7.37
C PRO A 76 5.80 5.91 -7.60
N ALA A 77 6.49 6.47 -6.60
CA ALA A 77 7.28 7.69 -6.71
C ALA A 77 8.72 7.38 -7.16
N GLY A 78 9.52 8.43 -7.34
CA GLY A 78 10.93 8.32 -7.71
C GLY A 78 11.15 8.54 -9.21
N ASN A 79 11.80 7.59 -9.86
CA ASN A 79 12.18 7.68 -11.26
C ASN A 79 11.37 6.73 -12.15
N GLU A 80 11.56 6.85 -13.46
CA GLU A 80 10.83 6.01 -14.43
C GLU A 80 11.19 4.52 -14.28
N VAL A 81 12.44 4.18 -13.91
CA VAL A 81 12.86 2.77 -13.72
C VAL A 81 12.02 2.09 -12.64
N TYR A 82 11.87 2.71 -11.46
CA TYR A 82 11.03 2.21 -10.38
C TYR A 82 9.56 2.09 -10.79
N ALA A 83 9.04 3.11 -11.47
CA ALA A 83 7.64 3.11 -11.89
C ALA A 83 7.36 2.01 -12.93
N ARG A 84 8.24 1.83 -13.92
CA ARG A 84 8.13 0.76 -14.90
C ARG A 84 8.24 -0.60 -14.22
N LEU A 85 9.20 -0.79 -13.31
CA LEU A 85 9.39 -2.04 -12.58
C LEU A 85 8.12 -2.46 -11.83
N PHE A 86 7.50 -1.54 -11.08
CA PHE A 86 6.23 -1.79 -10.40
C PHE A 86 5.13 -2.23 -11.36
N TYR A 87 4.92 -1.51 -12.45
CA TYR A 87 3.85 -1.85 -13.39
C TYR A 87 4.14 -3.12 -14.21
N THR A 88 5.40 -3.44 -14.49
CA THR A 88 5.81 -4.71 -15.10
C THR A 88 5.44 -5.88 -14.22
N ILE A 89 5.79 -5.81 -12.92
CA ILE A 89 5.46 -6.85 -11.94
C ILE A 89 3.94 -7.07 -11.88
N LYS A 90 3.15 -5.99 -11.86
CA LYS A 90 1.68 -6.08 -11.89
C LYS A 90 1.16 -6.66 -13.20
N ALA A 91 1.69 -6.24 -14.34
CA ALA A 91 1.23 -6.69 -15.66
C ALA A 91 1.51 -8.18 -15.91
N LEU A 92 2.62 -8.69 -15.38
CA LEU A 92 3.00 -10.09 -15.47
C LEU A 92 2.39 -10.96 -14.38
N ASN A 93 1.68 -10.37 -13.41
CA ASN A 93 1.08 -11.08 -12.28
C ASN A 93 2.07 -12.02 -11.55
N LEU A 94 3.28 -11.53 -11.26
CA LEU A 94 4.37 -12.33 -10.67
C LEU A 94 4.16 -12.69 -9.18
N GLY A 95 2.94 -12.50 -8.67
CA GLY A 95 2.56 -12.81 -7.30
C GLY A 95 2.92 -11.72 -6.28
N LYS A 96 2.50 -11.96 -5.03
CA LYS A 96 2.58 -11.00 -3.91
C LYS A 96 4.01 -10.65 -3.50
N ASP A 97 4.95 -11.57 -3.68
CA ASP A 97 6.33 -11.37 -3.22
C ASP A 97 7.19 -10.58 -4.22
N ALA A 98 6.82 -10.51 -5.49
CA ALA A 98 7.62 -9.85 -6.52
C ALA A 98 7.81 -8.36 -6.23
N HIS A 99 6.79 -7.70 -5.69
CA HIS A 99 6.88 -6.31 -5.23
C HIS A 99 7.85 -6.15 -4.05
N LEU A 100 7.79 -7.06 -3.06
CA LEU A 100 8.69 -7.09 -1.91
C LEU A 100 10.15 -7.39 -2.31
N ASN A 101 10.36 -8.19 -3.36
CA ASN A 101 11.69 -8.52 -3.84
C ASN A 101 12.44 -7.27 -4.35
N VAL A 102 11.76 -6.30 -4.93
CA VAL A 102 12.37 -5.01 -5.30
C VAL A 102 12.90 -4.27 -4.07
N TYR A 103 12.10 -4.21 -3.01
CA TYR A 103 12.52 -3.62 -1.74
C TYR A 103 13.72 -4.34 -1.12
N LYS A 104 13.68 -5.68 -1.08
CA LYS A 104 14.78 -6.50 -0.55
C LYS A 104 16.08 -6.25 -1.32
N ASP A 105 16.00 -6.20 -2.65
CA ASP A 105 17.17 -5.97 -3.50
C ASP A 105 17.82 -4.61 -3.21
N ILE A 106 17.03 -3.54 -3.15
CA ILE A 106 17.56 -2.19 -2.90
C ILE A 106 18.05 -2.04 -1.46
N GLN A 107 17.22 -2.42 -0.48
CA GLN A 107 17.44 -2.03 0.92
C GLN A 107 18.31 -3.03 1.68
N LEU A 108 18.17 -4.34 1.39
CA LEU A 108 18.89 -5.41 2.09
C LEU A 108 20.13 -5.84 1.31
N LEU A 109 19.97 -6.11 0.01
CA LEU A 109 21.07 -6.58 -0.85
C LEU A 109 21.90 -5.46 -1.47
N ARG A 110 21.50 -4.19 -1.26
CA ARG A 110 22.19 -2.99 -1.76
C ARG A 110 22.45 -3.03 -3.27
N LYS A 111 21.53 -3.64 -4.02
CA LYS A 111 21.56 -3.64 -5.48
C LYS A 111 21.11 -2.29 -6.00
N ASN A 112 21.79 -1.85 -7.05
CA ASN A 112 21.34 -0.71 -7.81
C ASN A 112 20.17 -1.15 -8.72
N LEU A 113 19.17 -0.29 -8.88
CA LEU A 113 18.03 -0.46 -9.79
C LEU A 113 17.78 0.88 -10.50
N SER A 114 18.81 1.35 -11.18
CA SER A 114 18.91 2.69 -11.77
C SER A 114 18.76 2.72 -13.28
N ASN A 115 18.94 1.59 -13.95
CA ASN A 115 18.97 1.48 -15.39
C ASN A 115 18.40 0.13 -15.87
N GLN A 116 18.35 -0.05 -17.18
CA GLN A 116 17.78 -1.27 -17.78
C GLN A 116 18.58 -2.54 -17.47
N SER A 117 19.92 -2.47 -17.49
CA SER A 117 20.79 -3.60 -17.15
C SER A 117 20.55 -4.08 -15.71
N ASP A 118 20.39 -3.14 -14.78
CA ASP A 118 20.06 -3.46 -13.39
C ASP A 118 18.72 -4.21 -13.28
N VAL A 119 17.73 -3.83 -14.08
CA VAL A 119 16.40 -4.48 -14.14
C VAL A 119 16.48 -5.87 -14.78
N GLU A 120 17.31 -6.04 -15.80
CA GLU A 120 17.60 -7.35 -16.41
C GLU A 120 18.22 -8.31 -15.38
N GLU A 121 19.18 -7.84 -14.58
CA GLU A 121 19.78 -8.62 -13.50
C GLU A 121 18.78 -8.92 -12.38
N PHE A 122 17.84 -7.99 -12.08
CA PHE A 122 16.74 -8.25 -11.15
C PHE A 122 15.85 -9.39 -11.62
N ALA A 123 15.45 -9.39 -12.89
CA ALA A 123 14.64 -10.47 -13.45
C ALA A 123 15.36 -11.82 -13.35
N GLN A 124 16.65 -11.85 -13.68
CA GLN A 124 17.46 -13.05 -13.57
C GLN A 124 17.61 -13.55 -12.13
N ARG A 125 17.84 -12.66 -11.17
CA ARG A 125 18.07 -13.01 -9.75
C ARG A 125 16.87 -13.66 -9.08
N HIS A 126 15.67 -13.29 -9.52
CA HIS A 126 14.41 -13.81 -9.00
C HIS A 126 13.77 -14.86 -9.93
N ASP A 127 14.56 -15.42 -10.85
CA ASP A 127 14.16 -16.48 -11.78
C ASP A 127 12.92 -16.15 -12.62
N TYR A 128 12.72 -14.88 -12.97
CA TYR A 128 11.70 -14.47 -13.92
C TYR A 128 12.17 -14.70 -15.36
N ASP A 129 11.25 -14.98 -16.29
CA ASP A 129 11.58 -15.04 -17.72
C ASP A 129 12.08 -13.66 -18.17
N GLN A 130 13.40 -13.55 -18.34
CA GLN A 130 14.07 -12.27 -18.64
C GLN A 130 13.56 -11.66 -19.95
N THR A 131 13.31 -12.49 -20.96
CA THR A 131 12.85 -12.00 -22.27
C THR A 131 11.44 -11.45 -22.16
N GLN A 132 10.53 -12.21 -21.54
CA GLN A 132 9.17 -11.75 -21.30
C GLN A 132 9.14 -10.50 -20.41
N PHE A 133 9.94 -10.50 -19.34
CA PHE A 133 10.02 -9.40 -18.38
C PHE A 133 10.45 -8.11 -19.06
N MET A 134 11.53 -8.17 -19.84
CA MET A 134 12.07 -6.99 -20.52
C MET A 134 11.19 -6.53 -21.68
N ASN A 135 10.50 -7.44 -22.37
CA ASN A 135 9.52 -7.07 -23.38
C ASN A 135 8.36 -6.26 -22.76
N VAL A 136 7.84 -6.70 -21.62
CA VAL A 136 6.80 -5.95 -20.90
C VAL A 136 7.35 -4.66 -20.33
N TYR A 137 8.51 -4.70 -19.66
CA TYR A 137 9.16 -3.53 -19.09
C TYR A 137 9.43 -2.44 -20.13
N ASN A 138 9.88 -2.81 -21.34
CA ASN A 138 10.16 -1.86 -22.42
C ASN A 138 8.91 -1.46 -23.23
N SER A 139 7.77 -2.08 -22.99
CA SER A 139 6.54 -1.80 -23.74
C SER A 139 6.07 -0.35 -23.59
N PHE A 140 5.42 0.16 -24.63
CA PHE A 140 4.82 1.48 -24.63
C PHE A 140 3.79 1.65 -23.51
N GLY A 141 2.95 0.63 -23.29
CA GLY A 141 1.92 0.65 -22.25
C GLY A 141 2.47 0.83 -20.83
N ILE A 142 3.56 0.11 -20.50
CA ILE A 142 4.25 0.29 -19.22
C ILE A 142 4.87 1.68 -19.12
N GLY A 143 5.45 2.20 -20.20
CA GLY A 143 5.96 3.57 -20.24
C GLY A 143 4.90 4.64 -19.97
N ILE A 144 3.69 4.49 -20.52
CA ILE A 144 2.58 5.41 -20.24
C ILE A 144 2.13 5.32 -18.78
N LYS A 145 1.98 4.10 -18.23
CA LYS A 145 1.64 3.92 -16.80
C LYS A 145 2.66 4.56 -15.88
N ALA A 146 3.95 4.36 -16.15
CA ALA A 146 5.04 4.96 -15.39
C ALA A 146 5.01 6.49 -15.43
N LYS A 147 4.88 7.08 -16.62
CA LYS A 147 4.78 8.54 -16.79
C LYS A 147 3.55 9.13 -16.08
N ASN A 148 2.42 8.44 -16.15
CA ASN A 148 1.20 8.86 -15.45
C ASN A 148 1.35 8.82 -13.93
N ALA A 149 1.97 7.77 -13.38
CA ALA A 149 2.27 7.69 -11.95
C ALA A 149 3.14 8.86 -11.49
N LEU A 150 4.26 9.11 -12.18
CA LEU A 150 5.15 10.21 -11.83
C LEU A 150 4.50 11.58 -12.01
N ARG A 151 3.61 11.75 -12.99
CA ARG A 151 2.80 12.96 -13.14
C ARG A 151 1.86 13.15 -11.97
N LYS A 152 1.15 12.10 -11.54
CA LYS A 152 0.25 12.16 -10.38
C LYS A 152 1.00 12.48 -9.09
N VAL A 153 2.19 11.89 -8.88
CA VAL A 153 3.04 12.22 -7.73
C VAL A 153 3.42 13.71 -7.73
N ARG A 154 3.80 14.28 -8.89
CA ARG A 154 4.11 15.72 -9.00
C ARG A 154 2.89 16.59 -8.74
N GLU A 155 1.73 16.22 -9.27
CA GLU A 155 0.47 16.94 -9.06
C GLU A 155 0.11 17.01 -7.57
N LEU A 156 0.15 15.87 -6.88
CA LEU A 156 -0.09 15.77 -5.45
C LEU A 156 0.96 16.53 -4.63
N GLY A 157 2.24 16.50 -5.04
CA GLY A 157 3.30 17.29 -4.42
C GLY A 157 3.08 18.80 -4.57
N ASN A 158 2.72 19.27 -5.76
CA ASN A 158 2.43 20.68 -6.03
C ASN A 158 1.22 21.19 -5.24
N ALA A 159 0.26 20.32 -4.94
CA ALA A 159 -0.89 20.62 -4.08
C ALA A 159 -0.56 20.54 -2.57
N GLY A 160 0.68 20.24 -2.18
CA GLY A 160 1.07 20.10 -0.77
C GLY A 160 0.54 18.83 -0.09
N VAL A 161 0.03 17.86 -0.85
CA VAL A 161 -0.48 16.61 -0.30
C VAL A 161 0.65 15.64 0.03
N ILE A 162 1.71 15.62 -0.78
CA ILE A 162 2.87 14.74 -0.58
C ILE A 162 4.08 15.55 -0.14
N GLU A 163 4.45 15.38 1.11
CA GLU A 163 5.72 15.90 1.68
C GLU A 163 6.79 14.80 1.78
N GLY A 164 6.41 13.54 1.59
CA GLY A 164 7.27 12.38 1.68
C GLY A 164 6.53 11.07 1.39
N VAL A 165 7.22 9.94 1.55
CA VAL A 165 6.64 8.61 1.34
C VAL A 165 6.86 7.70 2.57
N PRO A 166 5.95 6.75 2.86
CA PRO A 166 4.68 6.56 2.17
C PRO A 166 3.65 7.62 2.59
N THR A 167 2.89 8.13 1.62
CA THR A 167 1.73 9.00 1.85
C THR A 167 0.48 8.22 1.47
N ILE A 168 -0.50 8.18 2.39
CA ILE A 168 -1.74 7.42 2.21
C ILE A 168 -2.89 8.41 2.07
N ILE A 169 -3.70 8.23 1.03
CA ILE A 169 -4.86 9.06 0.70
C ILE A 169 -6.07 8.16 0.60
N ILE A 170 -7.12 8.47 1.34
CA ILE A 170 -8.34 7.67 1.41
C ILE A 170 -9.47 8.44 0.73
N ASN A 171 -10.15 7.79 -0.22
CA ASN A 171 -11.28 8.31 -0.98
C ASN A 171 -11.02 9.68 -1.63
N GLY A 172 -9.76 9.95 -2.00
CA GLY A 172 -9.33 11.24 -2.54
C GLY A 172 -9.56 12.44 -1.62
N LYS A 173 -9.88 12.23 -0.35
CA LYS A 173 -10.34 13.26 0.59
C LYS A 173 -9.44 13.37 1.82
N TYR A 174 -8.96 12.24 2.34
CA TYR A 174 -8.24 12.19 3.60
C TYR A 174 -6.78 11.84 3.39
N LYS A 175 -5.85 12.75 3.72
CA LYS A 175 -4.43 12.43 3.90
C LYS A 175 -4.24 11.80 5.27
N PHE A 176 -4.02 10.51 5.30
CA PHE A 176 -3.93 9.72 6.52
C PHE A 176 -2.56 9.88 7.22
N ARG A 177 -2.57 9.99 8.55
CA ARG A 177 -1.38 10.08 9.41
C ARG A 177 -1.12 8.71 10.04
N ARG A 178 -0.12 8.01 9.50
CA ARG A 178 0.29 6.68 9.98
C ARG A 178 0.88 6.73 11.38
N THR A 179 0.66 5.66 12.14
CA THR A 179 1.29 5.39 13.43
C THR A 179 2.15 4.12 13.36
N VAL A 180 2.87 3.80 14.43
CA VAL A 180 3.61 2.53 14.56
C VAL A 180 2.70 1.33 14.82
N ASP A 181 1.45 1.58 15.23
CA ASP A 181 0.45 0.54 15.47
C ASP A 181 -0.23 0.17 14.15
N MET A 182 0.08 -1.03 13.68
CA MET A 182 -0.44 -1.56 12.42
C MET A 182 -1.95 -1.75 12.46
N GLN A 183 -2.50 -2.31 13.54
CA GLN A 183 -3.94 -2.58 13.61
C GLN A 183 -4.71 -1.26 13.70
N LYS A 184 -4.23 -0.31 14.51
CA LYS A 184 -4.80 1.04 14.54
C LYS A 184 -4.78 1.70 13.16
N ASN A 185 -3.69 1.53 12.38
CA ASN A 185 -3.64 2.07 11.02
C ASN A 185 -4.74 1.45 10.14
N ILE A 186 -4.93 0.13 10.19
CA ILE A 186 -5.95 -0.56 9.40
C ILE A 186 -7.35 -0.08 9.81
N ASP A 187 -7.67 -0.11 11.10
CA ASP A 187 -8.97 0.30 11.64
C ASP A 187 -9.31 1.73 11.21
N ASN A 188 -8.38 2.67 11.37
CA ASN A 188 -8.59 4.07 10.99
C ASN A 188 -8.72 4.24 9.48
N MET A 189 -7.93 3.51 8.68
CA MET A 189 -8.04 3.56 7.23
C MET A 189 -9.41 3.05 6.75
N LEU A 190 -9.92 1.98 7.37
CA LEU A 190 -11.23 1.42 7.05
C LEU A 190 -12.36 2.35 7.49
N PHE A 191 -12.27 2.94 8.68
CA PHE A 191 -13.26 3.93 9.12
C PHE A 191 -13.38 5.09 8.12
N LEU A 192 -12.26 5.65 7.67
CA LEU A 192 -12.25 6.75 6.70
C LEU A 192 -12.61 6.30 5.28
N TYR A 193 -12.47 5.01 4.97
CA TYR A 193 -12.88 4.45 3.70
C TYR A 193 -14.40 4.29 3.65
N ASP A 194 -14.99 3.81 4.74
CA ASP A 194 -16.42 3.54 4.83
C ASP A 194 -17.27 4.83 5.13
N ASN A 195 -16.63 5.99 5.44
CA ASN A 195 -17.29 7.26 5.84
C ASN A 195 -16.71 8.54 5.20
#